data_AF-A0A661P5Z0-F1
#
_entry.id   AF-A0A661P5Z0-F1
#
_cell.length_a   1.000
_cell.length_b   1.000
_cell.length_c   1.000
_cell.angle_alpha   90.00
_cell.angle_beta   90.00
_cell.angle_gamma   90.00
#
_symmetry.space_group_name_H-M   'P 1'
#
loop_
_entity.id
_entity.type
_entity.pdbx_description
1 polymer ?
#
loop_
_entity_poly.entity_id
_entity_poly.type
_entity_poly.pdbx_seq_one_letter_code
_entity_poly.pdbx_strand_id
1 'polypeptide(L)'
;MTVMRRPRSTLHLGLLLVAAGWLGSAACGGAAPADNAIGARGDAAQASENKPSATRLCTAHCDRLESCGMGPGSDCVTRCAREQPDNRVVRSDFAWHLLSCLDAIECPFVAQGRAFQLCHESTTRRLELTPTLRRFCFQSARKASECGRGNDAEQSACLDRFRYLEDEALAAGLACLAKSCAAVPACFGKSFGLLR
;
A
#
# COMPACT_ATOMS: atom_id res chain seq x y z
N MET A 1 -18.44 -52.09 -5.49
CA MET A 1 -18.87 -50.70 -5.79
C MET A 1 -19.50 -50.15 -4.53
N THR A 2 -18.78 -49.31 -3.77
CA THR A 2 -19.21 -48.87 -2.43
C THR A 2 -19.33 -47.34 -2.45
N VAL A 3 -20.56 -46.84 -2.36
CA VAL A 3 -20.89 -45.42 -2.41
C VAL A 3 -20.79 -44.84 -0.99
N MET A 4 -19.77 -44.03 -0.71
CA MET A 4 -19.71 -43.25 0.53
C MET A 4 -20.49 -41.93 0.38
N ARG A 5 -21.54 -41.76 1.19
CA ARG A 5 -22.25 -40.49 1.37
C ARG A 5 -21.53 -39.65 2.43
N ARG A 6 -21.20 -38.39 2.11
CA ARG A 6 -20.69 -37.40 3.06
C ARG A 6 -21.84 -36.75 3.86
N PRO A 7 -21.67 -36.47 5.16
CA PRO A 7 -22.65 -35.72 5.94
C PRO A 7 -22.59 -34.22 5.62
N ARG A 8 -23.77 -33.59 5.59
CA ARG A 8 -23.97 -32.14 5.46
C ARG A 8 -23.86 -31.49 6.83
N SER A 9 -22.89 -30.59 7.00
CA SER A 9 -22.77 -29.74 8.19
C SER A 9 -23.72 -28.55 8.08
N THR A 10 -24.68 -28.48 9.00
CA THR A 10 -25.57 -27.34 9.25
C THR A 10 -24.80 -26.26 10.02
N LEU A 11 -24.65 -25.08 9.42
CA LEU A 11 -24.15 -23.87 10.07
C LEU A 11 -25.31 -23.18 10.79
N HIS A 12 -25.26 -23.13 12.12
CA HIS A 12 -26.18 -22.36 12.94
C HIS A 12 -25.81 -20.87 12.88
N LEU A 13 -26.70 -20.06 12.30
CA LEU A 13 -26.69 -18.60 12.38
C LEU A 13 -27.11 -18.20 13.81
N GLY A 14 -26.16 -17.77 14.64
CA GLY A 14 -26.42 -17.20 15.95
C GLY A 14 -26.70 -15.70 15.85
N LEU A 15 -27.98 -15.34 15.81
CA LEU A 15 -28.48 -13.97 15.89
C LEU A 15 -28.47 -13.53 17.37
N LEU A 16 -27.61 -12.57 17.75
CA LEU A 16 -27.61 -11.94 19.07
C LEU A 16 -28.10 -10.49 18.93
N LEU A 17 -29.40 -10.33 19.18
CA LEU A 17 -30.07 -9.05 19.43
C LEU A 17 -29.78 -8.63 20.87
N VAL A 18 -29.12 -7.49 21.05
CA VAL A 18 -29.14 -6.75 22.33
C VAL A 18 -29.87 -5.45 22.08
N ALA A 19 -31.10 -5.38 22.58
CA ALA A 19 -31.85 -4.16 22.72
C ALA A 19 -31.49 -3.50 24.06
N ALA A 20 -31.12 -2.22 24.02
CA ALA A 20 -31.15 -1.35 25.19
C ALA A 20 -31.65 0.03 24.73
N GLY A 21 -32.90 0.32 25.05
CA GLY A 21 -33.49 1.64 24.86
C GLY A 21 -33.14 2.56 26.02
N TRP A 22 -32.84 3.82 25.69
CA TRP A 22 -32.90 4.96 26.60
C TRP A 22 -33.55 6.13 25.85
N LEU A 23 -34.70 6.57 26.34
CA LEU A 23 -35.33 7.86 26.04
C LEU A 23 -34.79 8.89 27.03
N GLY A 24 -34.21 9.97 26.52
CA GLY A 24 -33.70 11.10 27.31
C GLY A 24 -33.69 12.38 26.48
N SER A 25 -34.27 13.44 27.05
CA SER A 25 -34.69 14.69 26.42
C SER A 25 -33.56 15.65 26.02
N ALA A 26 -33.83 16.41 24.94
CA ALA A 26 -33.45 17.80 24.64
C ALA A 26 -32.22 18.45 25.29
N ALA A 27 -31.26 18.91 24.47
CA ALA A 27 -30.91 20.33 24.27
C ALA A 27 -29.61 20.49 23.47
N CYS A 28 -29.52 21.62 22.76
CA CYS A 28 -28.45 22.06 21.85
C CYS A 28 -27.01 21.84 22.37
N GLY A 29 -26.14 21.35 21.48
CA GLY A 29 -24.69 21.36 21.70
C GLY A 29 -23.98 20.61 20.58
N GLY A 30 -23.31 21.34 19.69
CA GLY A 30 -22.58 20.74 18.58
C GLY A 30 -21.47 19.80 19.03
N ALA A 31 -21.31 18.71 18.29
CA ALA A 31 -20.05 17.99 18.15
C ALA A 31 -20.11 17.27 16.80
N ALA A 32 -19.37 17.80 15.83
CA ALA A 32 -19.08 17.13 14.57
C ALA A 32 -18.43 15.76 14.87
N PRO A 33 -18.65 14.73 14.03
CA PRO A 33 -17.90 13.49 14.16
C PRO A 33 -16.41 13.81 14.13
N ALA A 34 -15.65 13.19 15.05
CA ALA A 34 -14.21 13.29 15.11
C ALA A 34 -13.62 12.82 13.77
N ASP A 35 -13.38 13.79 12.89
CA ASP A 35 -12.32 13.74 11.92
C ASP A 35 -11.08 13.29 12.69
N ASN A 36 -10.58 12.10 12.38
CA ASN A 36 -9.19 11.77 12.67
C ASN A 36 -8.37 12.77 11.86
N ALA A 37 -8.19 13.96 12.46
CA ALA A 37 -7.44 15.07 11.93
C ALA A 37 -5.99 14.61 11.90
N ILE A 38 -5.63 13.95 10.80
CA ILE A 38 -4.27 13.98 10.27
C ILE A 38 -3.97 15.47 10.11
N GLY A 39 -3.41 16.07 11.15
CA GLY A 39 -3.09 17.48 11.20
C GLY A 39 -2.21 17.82 10.01
N ALA A 40 -2.83 18.42 9.00
CA ALA A 40 -2.14 18.97 7.85
C ALA A 40 -1.35 20.19 8.34
N ARG A 41 -0.12 19.97 8.79
CA ARG A 41 0.90 21.01 8.73
C ARG A 41 1.33 21.07 7.27
N GLY A 42 0.74 22.02 6.56
CA GLY A 42 1.18 22.39 5.23
C GLY A 42 2.56 23.00 5.30
N ASP A 43 3.48 22.41 4.54
CA ASP A 43 4.56 23.13 3.89
C ASP A 43 4.58 22.68 2.44
N ALA A 44 4.10 23.56 1.58
CA ALA A 44 4.23 23.43 0.15
C ALA A 44 5.67 23.77 -0.25
N ALA A 45 6.20 22.98 -1.19
CA ALA A 45 7.36 23.28 -2.03
C ALA A 45 8.74 23.38 -1.36
N GLN A 46 9.45 22.25 -1.32
CA GLN A 46 10.84 22.22 -1.75
C GLN A 46 11.04 21.14 -2.81
N ALA A 47 10.77 21.53 -4.06
CA ALA A 47 11.33 20.87 -5.22
C ALA A 47 12.83 21.24 -5.30
N SER A 48 13.71 20.36 -4.82
CA SER A 48 15.14 20.42 -5.08
C SER A 48 15.76 19.01 -4.99
N GLU A 49 16.03 18.44 -6.16
CA GLU A 49 17.12 17.51 -6.54
C GLU A 49 17.51 16.30 -5.70
N ASN A 50 16.78 15.91 -4.64
CA ASN A 50 17.03 14.65 -3.94
C ASN A 50 15.77 13.80 -3.92
N LYS A 51 15.56 13.04 -4.99
CA LYS A 51 14.56 11.97 -5.04
C LYS A 51 14.74 11.13 -3.77
N PRO A 52 13.70 11.01 -2.90
CA PRO A 52 13.86 10.29 -1.65
C PRO A 52 14.31 8.86 -1.95
N SER A 53 15.53 8.53 -1.54
CA SER A 53 16.07 7.19 -1.77
C SER A 53 15.36 6.18 -0.85
N ALA A 54 15.36 4.91 -1.26
CA ALA A 54 14.92 3.82 -0.38
C ALA A 54 15.59 3.88 1.01
N THR A 55 16.85 4.29 1.04
CA THR A 55 17.60 4.54 2.28
C THR A 55 16.93 5.61 3.13
N ARG A 56 16.51 6.75 2.57
CA ARG A 56 15.88 7.83 3.34
C ARG A 56 14.53 7.43 3.94
N LEU A 57 13.70 6.71 3.19
CA LEU A 57 12.44 6.15 3.69
C LEU A 57 12.68 5.17 4.84
N CYS A 58 13.66 4.28 4.69
CA CYS A 58 14.02 3.32 5.72
C CYS A 58 14.66 3.97 6.96
N THR A 59 15.49 5.01 6.78
CA THR A 59 16.05 5.79 7.89
C THR A 59 14.92 6.45 8.68
N ALA A 60 14.00 7.16 8.05
CA ALA A 60 12.88 7.80 8.76
C ALA A 60 12.01 6.79 9.52
N HIS A 61 11.76 5.62 8.93
CA HIS A 61 11.03 4.55 9.60
C HIS A 61 11.78 4.03 10.84
N CYS A 62 13.09 3.79 10.74
CA CYS A 62 13.92 3.30 11.83
C CYS A 62 14.10 4.35 12.94
N ASP A 63 14.32 5.61 12.58
CA ASP A 63 14.42 6.73 13.52
C ASP A 63 13.10 6.88 14.28
N ARG A 64 11.96 6.67 13.60
CA ARG A 64 10.66 6.70 14.26
C ARG A 64 10.51 5.54 15.25
N LEU A 65 10.89 4.33 14.87
CA LEU A 65 10.91 3.16 15.78
C LEU A 65 11.76 3.44 17.02
N GLU A 66 12.95 4.02 16.85
CA GLU A 66 13.84 4.39 17.94
C GLU A 66 13.22 5.47 18.85
N SER A 67 12.68 6.55 18.27
CA SER A 67 12.01 7.63 19.02
C SER A 67 10.80 7.16 19.83
N CYS A 68 10.18 6.05 19.41
CA CYS A 68 9.06 5.41 20.12
C CYS A 68 9.50 4.30 21.08
N GLY A 69 10.80 4.10 21.30
CA GLY A 69 11.34 3.14 22.26
C GLY A 69 11.30 1.68 21.81
N MET A 70 11.14 1.41 20.50
CA MET A 70 10.96 0.05 19.97
C MET A 70 12.27 -0.72 19.74
N GLY A 71 13.43 -0.08 19.91
CA GLY A 71 14.74 -0.74 19.76
C GLY A 71 14.92 -1.44 18.41
N PRO A 72 14.88 -0.72 17.27
CA PRO A 72 14.78 -1.30 15.92
C PRO A 72 15.95 -2.22 15.49
N GLY A 73 17.04 -2.22 16.26
CA GLY A 73 18.29 -2.92 15.96
C GLY A 73 19.17 -2.13 15.00
N SER A 74 20.48 -2.37 15.07
CA SER A 74 21.49 -1.67 14.26
C SER A 74 21.40 -1.98 12.75
N ASP A 75 20.67 -3.03 12.37
CA ASP A 75 20.46 -3.46 10.98
C ASP A 75 19.13 -2.98 10.37
N CYS A 76 18.35 -2.18 11.09
CA CYS A 76 16.99 -1.80 10.69
C CYS A 76 16.89 -1.23 9.28
N VAL A 77 17.75 -0.26 8.93
CA VAL A 77 17.73 0.39 7.61
C VAL A 77 18.02 -0.61 6.50
N THR A 78 18.98 -1.50 6.72
CA THR A 78 19.37 -2.55 5.76
C THR A 78 18.25 -3.58 5.58
N ARG A 79 17.60 -3.99 6.68
CA ARG A 79 16.45 -4.91 6.65
C ARG A 79 15.28 -4.29 5.88
N CYS A 80 14.92 -3.05 6.20
CA CYS A 80 13.87 -2.31 5.49
C CYS A 80 14.17 -2.19 3.99
N ALA A 81 15.40 -1.81 3.61
CA ALA A 81 15.76 -1.64 2.20
C ALA A 81 15.75 -2.96 1.41
N ARG A 82 15.94 -4.10 2.07
CA ARG A 82 15.84 -5.45 1.47
C ARG A 82 14.39 -5.90 1.32
N GLU A 83 13.56 -5.60 2.30
CA GLU A 83 12.14 -6.00 2.32
C GLU A 83 11.26 -5.12 1.44
N GLN A 84 11.70 -3.88 1.16
CA GLN A 84 10.99 -2.91 0.33
C GLN A 84 11.82 -2.53 -0.91
N PRO A 85 12.08 -3.47 -1.85
CA PRO A 85 12.87 -3.20 -3.05
C PRO A 85 12.23 -2.13 -3.94
N ASP A 86 10.89 -2.03 -3.92
CA ASP A 86 10.10 -1.10 -4.70
C ASP A 86 10.40 0.37 -4.33
N ASN A 87 10.91 0.63 -3.12
CA ASN A 87 11.30 1.98 -2.64
C ASN A 87 12.33 2.69 -3.54
N ARG A 88 12.97 1.99 -4.47
CA ARG A 88 13.94 2.57 -5.43
C ARG A 88 13.28 3.26 -6.62
N VAL A 89 12.04 2.88 -6.93
CA VAL A 89 11.31 3.29 -8.13
C VAL A 89 10.00 4.00 -7.79
N VAL A 90 9.83 4.41 -6.54
CA VAL A 90 8.65 5.16 -6.09
C VAL A 90 8.71 6.62 -6.52
N ARG A 91 7.53 7.20 -6.66
CA ARG A 91 7.36 8.61 -6.99
C ARG A 91 7.86 9.51 -5.89
N SER A 92 8.43 10.63 -6.29
CA SER A 92 8.93 11.63 -5.36
C SER A 92 7.81 12.16 -4.44
N ASP A 93 6.63 12.44 -4.98
CA ASP A 93 5.46 12.91 -4.22
C ASP A 93 4.96 11.86 -3.21
N PHE A 94 4.88 10.60 -3.62
CA PHE A 94 4.58 9.47 -2.72
C PHE A 94 5.57 9.41 -1.57
N ALA A 95 6.87 9.44 -1.87
CA ALA A 95 7.88 9.30 -0.84
C ALA A 95 7.88 10.49 0.13
N TRP A 96 7.67 11.71 -0.35
CA TRP A 96 7.50 12.90 0.51
C TRP A 96 6.29 12.77 1.44
N HIS A 97 5.13 12.38 0.92
CA HIS A 97 3.94 12.18 1.74
C HIS A 97 4.07 11.02 2.73
N LEU A 98 4.75 9.94 2.33
CA LEU A 98 5.03 8.80 3.20
C LEU A 98 5.95 9.20 4.36
N LEU A 99 7.02 9.95 4.09
CA LEU A 99 7.91 10.51 5.12
C LEU A 99 7.13 11.39 6.10
N SER A 100 6.37 12.34 5.58
CA SER A 100 5.55 13.23 6.40
C SER A 100 4.54 12.47 7.28
N CYS A 101 3.93 11.40 6.76
CA CYS A 101 3.06 10.56 7.55
C CYS A 101 3.80 9.78 8.64
N LEU A 102 4.96 9.20 8.33
CA LEU A 102 5.78 8.46 9.30
C LEU A 102 6.26 9.35 10.45
N ASP A 103 6.58 10.62 10.16
CA ASP A 103 6.95 11.60 11.19
C ASP A 103 5.75 11.96 12.09
N ALA A 104 4.55 12.03 11.51
CA ALA A 104 3.33 12.41 12.22
C ALA A 104 2.63 11.26 12.96
N ILE A 105 2.92 10.00 12.63
CA ILE A 105 2.19 8.85 13.17
C ILE A 105 2.51 8.62 14.65
N GLU A 106 1.50 8.32 15.44
CA GLU A 106 1.67 8.16 16.89
C GLU A 106 2.38 6.84 17.24
N CYS A 107 3.17 6.87 18.32
CA CYS A 107 3.93 5.71 18.77
C CYS A 107 3.12 4.42 19.02
N PRO A 108 1.84 4.45 19.48
CA PRO A 108 1.03 3.24 19.57
C PRO A 108 0.86 2.50 18.24
N PHE A 109 0.75 3.22 17.12
CA PHE A 109 0.64 2.60 15.78
C PHE A 109 1.99 2.08 15.28
N VAL A 110 3.08 2.76 15.66
CA VAL A 110 4.46 2.30 15.41
C VAL A 110 4.70 0.99 16.16
N ALA A 111 4.30 0.91 17.43
CA ALA A 111 4.49 -0.26 18.28
C ALA A 111 3.72 -1.50 17.79
N GLN A 112 2.58 -1.29 17.14
CA GLN A 112 1.79 -2.37 16.51
C GLN A 112 2.37 -2.83 15.17
N GLY A 113 3.45 -2.23 14.68
CA GLY A 113 4.02 -2.53 13.36
C GLY A 113 3.13 -2.07 12.19
N ARG A 114 2.13 -1.22 12.45
CA ARG A 114 1.14 -0.80 11.44
C ARG A 114 1.47 0.55 10.80
N ALA A 115 2.43 1.29 11.35
CA ALA A 115 2.73 2.66 10.94
C ALA A 115 3.03 2.77 9.44
N PHE A 116 3.92 1.91 8.92
CA PHE A 116 4.30 1.94 7.51
C PHE A 116 3.12 1.64 6.60
N GLN A 117 2.35 0.59 6.89
CA GLN A 117 1.18 0.22 6.09
C GLN A 117 0.10 1.31 6.09
N LEU A 118 -0.23 1.87 7.26
CA LEU A 118 -1.23 2.94 7.37
C LEU A 118 -0.81 4.18 6.58
N CYS A 119 0.46 4.57 6.68
CA CYS A 119 0.98 5.69 5.93
C CYS A 119 1.05 5.42 4.43
N HIS A 120 1.44 4.21 4.03
CA HIS A 120 1.46 3.78 2.64
C HIS A 120 0.05 3.84 2.02
N GLU A 121 -0.95 3.26 2.68
CA GLU A 121 -2.33 3.25 2.20
C GLU A 121 -2.92 4.66 2.12
N SER A 122 -2.73 5.48 3.16
CA SER A 122 -3.20 6.87 3.18
C SER A 122 -2.57 7.70 2.07
N THR A 123 -1.27 7.54 1.86
CA THR A 123 -0.54 8.26 0.81
C THR A 123 -0.96 7.82 -0.58
N THR A 124 -1.08 6.50 -0.80
CA THR A 124 -1.48 5.93 -2.10
C THR A 124 -2.84 6.47 -2.55
N ARG A 125 -3.81 6.61 -1.63
CA ARG A 125 -5.15 7.14 -1.94
C ARG A 125 -5.14 8.61 -2.40
N ARG A 126 -4.12 9.39 -2.03
CA ARG A 126 -3.98 10.81 -2.41
C ARG A 126 -3.34 11.00 -3.78
N LEU A 127 -2.67 9.97 -4.31
CA LEU A 127 -1.99 10.07 -5.59
C LEU A 127 -2.98 10.08 -6.76
N GLU A 128 -2.68 10.92 -7.73
CA GLU A 128 -3.36 10.92 -9.02
C GLU A 128 -2.90 9.75 -9.90
N LEU A 129 -3.84 9.24 -10.70
CA LEU A 129 -3.61 8.17 -11.68
C LEU A 129 -2.97 8.75 -12.95
N THR A 130 -1.69 8.45 -13.18
CA THR A 130 -0.98 8.89 -14.39
C THR A 130 -1.48 8.16 -15.65
N PRO A 131 -1.36 8.77 -16.85
CA PRO A 131 -1.65 8.09 -18.11
C PRO A 131 -0.81 6.81 -18.30
N THR A 132 0.45 6.84 -17.87
CA THR A 132 1.38 5.70 -17.95
C THR A 132 0.90 4.53 -17.09
N LEU A 133 0.47 4.79 -15.85
CA LEU A 133 -0.11 3.78 -14.97
C LEU A 133 -1.37 3.15 -15.57
N ARG A 134 -2.29 3.96 -16.08
CA ARG A 134 -3.52 3.47 -16.72
C ARG A 134 -3.20 2.54 -17.89
N ARG A 135 -2.24 2.95 -18.73
CA ARG A 135 -1.77 2.15 -19.87
C ARG A 135 -1.11 0.87 -19.43
N PHE A 136 -0.22 0.93 -18.43
CA PHE A 136 0.45 -0.25 -17.85
C PHE A 136 -0.58 -1.27 -17.34
N CYS A 137 -1.54 -0.83 -16.53
CA CYS A 137 -2.54 -1.74 -15.97
C CYS A 137 -3.47 -2.34 -17.03
N PHE A 138 -3.89 -1.54 -18.03
CA PHE A 138 -4.67 -2.06 -19.15
C PHE A 138 -3.91 -3.12 -19.96
N GLN A 139 -2.64 -2.84 -20.31
CA GLN A 139 -1.84 -3.81 -21.07
C GLN A 139 -1.47 -5.05 -20.25
N SER A 140 -1.25 -4.88 -18.94
CA SER A 140 -0.97 -6.00 -18.03
C SER A 140 -2.15 -6.96 -17.96
N ALA A 141 -3.38 -6.42 -17.86
CA ALA A 141 -4.60 -7.22 -17.88
C ALA A 141 -4.79 -7.96 -19.21
N ARG A 142 -4.60 -7.26 -20.33
CA ARG A 142 -4.64 -7.89 -21.67
C ARG A 142 -3.61 -9.02 -21.78
N LYS A 143 -2.38 -8.79 -21.32
CA LYS A 143 -1.32 -9.80 -21.35
C LYS A 143 -1.63 -11.01 -20.47
N ALA A 144 -2.22 -10.78 -19.29
CA ALA A 144 -2.64 -11.87 -18.40
C ALA A 144 -3.69 -12.76 -19.08
N SER A 145 -4.65 -12.16 -19.77
CA SER A 145 -5.66 -12.86 -20.57
C SER A 145 -5.02 -13.66 -21.73
N GLU A 146 -4.13 -13.03 -22.51
CA GLU A 146 -3.36 -13.70 -23.58
C GLU A 146 -2.55 -14.90 -23.07
N CYS A 147 -2.07 -14.82 -21.83
CA CYS A 147 -1.29 -15.87 -21.18
C CYS A 147 -2.14 -16.92 -20.43
N GLY A 148 -3.46 -16.91 -20.58
CA GLY A 148 -4.35 -17.90 -19.96
C GLY A 148 -4.49 -17.76 -18.43
N ARG A 149 -4.13 -16.61 -17.85
CA ARG A 149 -4.27 -16.34 -16.41
C ARG A 149 -5.64 -15.75 -16.03
N GLY A 150 -6.59 -15.74 -16.96
CA GLY A 150 -7.94 -15.23 -16.75
C GLY A 150 -8.00 -13.71 -16.55
N ASN A 151 -9.18 -13.23 -16.11
CA ASN A 151 -9.43 -11.83 -15.75
C ASN A 151 -8.93 -11.47 -14.35
N ASP A 152 -8.16 -12.34 -13.70
CA ASP A 152 -7.59 -12.15 -12.35
C ASP A 152 -6.61 -10.97 -12.27
N ALA A 153 -6.27 -10.37 -13.41
CA ALA A 153 -5.66 -9.05 -13.48
C ALA A 153 -6.75 -7.98 -13.35
N GLU A 154 -7.34 -7.86 -12.15
CA GLU A 154 -8.28 -6.81 -11.84
C GLU A 154 -7.60 -5.46 -12.05
N GLN A 155 -8.02 -4.73 -13.08
CA GLN A 155 -7.38 -3.47 -13.48
C GLN A 155 -7.38 -2.48 -12.32
N SER A 156 -8.44 -2.45 -11.52
CA SER A 156 -8.57 -1.69 -10.28
C SER A 156 -7.46 -2.02 -9.28
N ALA A 157 -7.25 -3.31 -8.97
CA ALA A 157 -6.21 -3.76 -8.06
C ALA A 157 -4.80 -3.38 -8.58
N CYS A 158 -4.59 -3.41 -9.90
CA CYS A 158 -3.35 -2.93 -10.50
C CYS A 158 -3.16 -1.42 -10.31
N LEU A 159 -4.21 -0.61 -10.54
CA LEU A 159 -4.14 0.85 -10.41
C LEU A 159 -3.78 1.26 -8.99
N ASP A 160 -4.24 0.53 -7.98
CA ASP A 160 -3.89 0.82 -6.58
C ASP A 160 -2.51 0.28 -6.21
N ARG A 161 -2.16 -0.93 -6.67
CA ARG A 161 -0.87 -1.57 -6.37
C ARG A 161 0.33 -0.84 -6.94
N PHE A 162 0.19 -0.18 -8.09
CA PHE A 162 1.33 0.43 -8.79
C PHE A 162 1.27 1.96 -8.81
N ARG A 163 0.28 2.57 -8.14
CA ARG A 163 0.04 4.03 -8.19
C ARG A 163 1.22 4.87 -7.74
N TYR A 164 1.97 4.35 -6.79
CA TYR A 164 3.09 5.01 -6.16
C TYR A 164 4.41 4.85 -6.94
N LEU A 165 4.42 4.10 -8.04
CA LEU A 165 5.60 3.91 -8.89
C LEU A 165 5.76 5.03 -9.90
N GLU A 166 7.02 5.35 -10.20
CA GLU A 166 7.39 6.32 -11.22
C GLU A 166 7.03 5.85 -12.62
N ASP A 167 6.73 6.81 -13.48
CA ASP A 167 6.35 6.55 -14.87
C ASP A 167 7.48 5.84 -15.64
N GLU A 168 8.76 6.09 -15.34
CA GLU A 168 9.87 5.38 -15.97
C GLU A 168 9.88 3.88 -15.60
N ALA A 169 9.57 3.54 -14.35
CA ALA A 169 9.49 2.16 -13.91
C ALA A 169 8.28 1.44 -14.54
N LEU A 170 7.14 2.14 -14.64
CA LEU A 170 5.96 1.65 -15.33
C LEU A 170 6.22 1.46 -16.83
N ALA A 171 6.99 2.35 -17.46
CA ALA A 171 7.40 2.24 -18.86
C ALA A 171 8.34 1.04 -19.10
N ALA A 172 9.27 0.76 -18.18
CA ALA A 172 10.08 -0.47 -18.22
C ALA A 172 9.20 -1.72 -18.08
N GLY A 173 8.20 -1.69 -17.19
CA GLY A 173 7.17 -2.72 -17.07
C GLY A 173 6.38 -2.93 -18.37
N LEU A 174 5.97 -1.86 -19.05
CA LEU A 174 5.29 -1.94 -20.36
C LEU A 174 6.14 -2.69 -21.39
N ALA A 175 7.45 -2.42 -21.46
CA ALA A 175 8.35 -3.12 -22.39
C ALA A 175 8.40 -4.64 -22.13
N CYS A 176 8.22 -5.08 -20.88
CA CYS A 176 8.15 -6.50 -20.56
C CYS A 176 6.90 -7.19 -21.09
N LEU A 177 5.77 -6.48 -21.22
CA LEU A 177 4.51 -7.06 -21.69
C LEU A 177 4.55 -7.48 -23.17
N ALA A 178 5.49 -6.92 -23.95
CA ALA A 178 5.76 -7.32 -25.32
C ALA A 178 6.45 -8.71 -25.43
N LYS A 179 6.97 -9.25 -24.32
CA LYS A 179 7.67 -10.55 -24.31
C LYS A 179 6.69 -11.73 -24.29
N SER A 180 7.21 -12.94 -24.49
CA SER A 180 6.42 -14.17 -24.32
C SER A 180 5.93 -14.33 -22.88
N CYS A 181 4.82 -15.04 -22.69
CA CYS A 181 4.21 -15.26 -21.37
C CYS A 181 5.17 -15.81 -20.32
N ALA A 182 6.08 -16.71 -20.71
CA ALA A 182 7.10 -17.27 -19.83
C ALA A 182 8.20 -16.27 -19.44
N ALA A 183 8.47 -15.26 -20.29
CA ALA A 183 9.52 -14.27 -20.06
C ALA A 183 9.03 -13.03 -19.28
N VAL A 184 7.71 -12.81 -19.19
CA VAL A 184 7.12 -11.65 -18.48
C VAL A 184 7.53 -11.61 -17.00
N PRO A 185 7.41 -12.68 -16.18
CA PRO A 185 7.72 -12.63 -14.75
C PRO A 185 9.18 -12.25 -14.48
N ALA A 186 10.12 -12.86 -15.21
CA ALA A 186 11.55 -12.56 -15.09
C ALA A 186 11.87 -11.10 -15.47
N CYS A 187 11.20 -10.58 -16.50
CA CYS A 187 11.37 -9.20 -16.93
C CYS A 187 10.80 -8.19 -15.91
N PHE A 188 9.59 -8.46 -15.37
CA PHE A 188 8.99 -7.65 -14.32
C PHE A 188 9.88 -7.60 -13.09
N GLY A 189 10.39 -8.75 -12.65
CA GLY A 189 11.25 -8.80 -11.49
C GLY A 189 12.54 -8.00 -11.64
N LYS A 190 13.12 -7.93 -12.85
CA LYS A 190 14.24 -7.03 -13.14
C LYS A 190 13.83 -5.56 -13.17
N SER A 191 12.67 -5.25 -13.74
CA SER A 191 12.21 -3.86 -13.95
C SER A 191 11.82 -3.17 -12.65
N PHE A 192 11.24 -3.91 -11.71
CA PHE A 192 10.85 -3.40 -10.39
C PHE A 192 11.87 -3.72 -9.29
N GLY A 193 12.98 -4.40 -9.62
CA GLY A 193 14.00 -4.79 -8.63
C GLY A 193 13.55 -5.91 -7.66
N LEU A 194 12.50 -6.66 -8.01
CA LEU A 194 11.93 -7.76 -7.24
C LEU A 194 12.68 -9.10 -7.42
N LEU A 195 13.49 -9.25 -8.46
CA LEU A 195 14.33 -10.44 -8.70
C LEU A 195 15.81 -10.03 -8.68
N ARG A 196 16.55 -10.55 -7.70
CA ARG A 196 18.02 -10.59 -7.68
C ARG A 196 18.49 -12.01 -7.93
#